data_AF-H1KWZ6-F1
#
_entry.id   AF-H1KWZ6-F1
#
_cell.length_a   1.000
_cell.length_b   1.000
_cell.length_c   1.000
_cell.angle_alpha   90.00
_cell.angle_beta   90.00
_cell.angle_gamma   90.00
#
_symmetry.space_group_name_H-M   'P 1'
#
loop_
_entity.id
_entity.type
_entity.pdbx_description
1 polymer ?
#
loop_
_entity_poly.entity_id
_entity_poly.type
_entity_poly.pdbx_seq_one_letter_code
_entity_poly.pdbx_strand_id
1 'polypeptide(L)'
;MKKVFIFPPNSLILGDLVERFGHKPLMLNNVIGEKVRSAEIDSPPLNITDEDPKKGLKYAAIEVPSGVRGRLSLIGPLIEEAEAAIIMKNAPIGFGCVGCERTNELTKYLIRRKGIPVLNVEYPKTEEEAKIVVKKIAAFLKELEGNNGVSE
;
A
#
# COMPACT_ATOMS: atom_id res chain seq x y z
N MET A 1 -16.38 7.47 -0.24
CA MET A 1 -14.93 7.41 -0.57
C MET A 1 -14.23 6.57 0.48
N LYS A 2 -13.57 5.46 0.09
CA LYS A 2 -12.82 4.57 1.00
C LYS A 2 -11.32 4.78 0.84
N LYS A 3 -10.54 4.56 1.91
CA LYS A 3 -9.07 4.51 1.86
C LYS A 3 -8.59 3.10 1.53
N VAL A 4 -8.00 2.91 0.35
CA VAL A 4 -7.63 1.58 -0.17
C VAL A 4 -6.11 1.43 -0.19
N PHE A 5 -5.59 0.50 0.61
CA PHE A 5 -4.17 0.13 0.55
C PHE A 5 -3.87 -0.67 -0.71
N ILE A 6 -2.77 -0.34 -1.39
CA ILE A 6 -2.32 -1.08 -2.56
C ILE A 6 -1.02 -1.79 -2.26
N PHE A 7 -0.87 -3.00 -2.78
CA PHE A 7 0.39 -3.74 -2.75
C PHE A 7 0.70 -4.28 -4.16
N PRO A 8 1.91 -4.05 -4.72
CA PRO A 8 3.03 -3.28 -4.17
C PRO A 8 2.69 -1.82 -3.83
N PRO A 9 3.28 -1.26 -2.76
CA PRO A 9 2.82 0.01 -2.16
C PRO A 9 3.15 1.26 -2.97
N ASN A 10 3.88 1.16 -4.08
CA ASN A 10 4.19 2.26 -4.99
C ASN A 10 3.71 1.98 -6.42
N SER A 11 2.79 1.02 -6.61
CA SER A 11 2.22 0.74 -7.93
C SER A 11 1.38 1.91 -8.41
N LEU A 12 1.84 2.58 -9.47
CA LEU A 12 1.11 3.68 -10.09
C LEU A 12 -0.17 3.20 -10.78
N ILE A 13 -0.17 1.97 -11.32
CA ILE A 13 -1.32 1.38 -12.00
C ILE A 13 -2.45 1.11 -10.99
N LEU A 14 -2.13 0.49 -9.85
CA LEU A 14 -3.14 0.26 -8.82
C LEU A 14 -3.63 1.56 -8.20
N GLY A 15 -2.73 2.54 -8.00
CA GLY A 15 -3.08 3.87 -7.50
C GLY A 15 -4.10 4.57 -8.43
N ASP A 16 -3.79 4.65 -9.72
CA ASP A 16 -4.65 5.25 -10.75
C ASP A 16 -6.02 4.57 -10.83
N LEU A 17 -6.07 3.23 -10.78
CA LEU A 17 -7.35 2.52 -10.76
C LEU A 17 -8.19 2.90 -9.54
N VAL A 18 -7.62 2.89 -8.33
CA VAL A 18 -8.33 3.28 -7.11
C VAL A 18 -8.88 4.72 -7.20
N GLU A 19 -8.08 5.66 -7.71
CA GLU A 19 -8.52 7.06 -7.89
C GLU A 19 -9.66 7.20 -8.90
N ARG A 20 -9.59 6.50 -10.05
CA ARG A 20 -10.63 6.53 -11.08
C ARG A 20 -11.99 6.02 -10.60
N PHE A 21 -12.00 5.15 -9.59
CA PHE A 21 -13.21 4.65 -8.93
C PHE A 21 -13.59 5.47 -7.68
N GLY A 22 -13.11 6.70 -7.54
CA GLY A 22 -13.56 7.62 -6.48
C GLY A 22 -13.10 7.23 -5.07
N HIS A 23 -12.01 6.49 -4.96
CA HIS A 23 -11.41 6.08 -3.70
C HIS A 23 -10.02 6.69 -3.51
N LYS A 24 -9.55 6.74 -2.26
CA LYS A 24 -8.22 7.28 -1.94
C LYS A 24 -7.20 6.14 -1.91
N PRO A 25 -6.22 6.09 -2.82
CA PRO A 25 -5.12 5.12 -2.70
C PRO A 25 -4.26 5.46 -1.50
N LEU A 26 -3.92 4.46 -0.70
CA LEU A 26 -2.89 4.55 0.32
C LEU A 26 -1.62 3.90 -0.24
N MET A 27 -0.76 4.75 -0.80
CA MET A 27 0.50 4.34 -1.43
C MET A 27 1.70 5.07 -0.82
N LEU A 28 2.85 4.40 -0.82
CA LEU A 28 4.12 4.92 -0.29
C LEU A 28 4.50 6.25 -0.93
N ASN A 29 4.15 6.46 -2.21
CA ASN A 29 4.44 7.69 -2.93
C ASN A 29 3.73 8.92 -2.33
N ASN A 30 2.57 8.77 -1.68
CA ASN A 30 1.93 9.89 -1.00
C ASN A 30 2.79 10.35 0.19
N VAL A 31 3.23 9.39 1.02
CA VAL A 31 4.06 9.66 2.21
C VAL A 31 5.43 10.23 1.84
N ILE A 32 6.07 9.66 0.81
CA ILE A 32 7.36 10.17 0.33
C ILE A 32 7.19 11.54 -0.33
N GLY A 33 6.11 11.74 -1.10
CA GLY A 33 5.82 13.00 -1.76
C GLY A 33 5.66 14.17 -0.79
N GLU A 34 5.02 13.96 0.36
CA GLU A 34 4.91 14.96 1.44
C GLU A 34 6.28 15.35 1.99
N LYS A 35 7.19 14.39 2.14
CA LYS A 35 8.53 14.62 2.70
C LYS A 35 9.50 15.28 1.72
N VAL A 36 9.38 14.97 0.44
CA VAL A 36 10.30 15.48 -0.60
C VAL A 36 9.89 16.87 -1.12
N ARG A 37 8.61 17.23 -1.01
CA ARG A 37 8.08 18.52 -1.48
C ARG A 37 8.16 19.63 -0.43
N SER A 38 8.65 19.37 0.77
CA SER A 38 8.92 20.41 1.76
C SER A 38 10.02 21.34 1.26
N ALA A 39 9.72 22.64 1.17
CA ALA A 39 10.61 23.66 0.61
C ALA A 39 11.74 24.08 1.57
N GLU A 40 12.41 23.11 2.21
CA GLU A 40 13.62 23.40 3.00
C GLU A 40 14.84 23.31 2.09
N ILE A 41 15.44 24.47 1.81
CA ILE A 41 16.53 24.67 0.83
C ILE A 41 17.83 23.95 1.24
N ASP A 42 18.06 23.74 2.55
CA ASP A 42 19.35 23.34 3.11
C ASP A 42 19.46 21.87 3.54
N SER A 43 18.47 21.02 3.25
CA SER A 43 18.53 19.60 3.59
C SER A 43 18.17 18.70 2.41
N PRO A 44 18.89 17.59 2.18
CA PRO A 44 18.45 16.61 1.21
C PRO A 44 17.02 16.17 1.57
N PRO A 45 16.14 15.96 0.58
CA PRO A 45 14.68 15.91 0.75
C PRO A 45 14.14 14.75 1.62
N LEU A 46 15.01 13.91 2.18
CA LEU A 46 14.66 12.90 3.16
C LEU A 46 15.91 12.46 3.95
N ASN A 47 16.07 12.91 5.19
CA ASN A 47 16.94 12.23 6.16
C ASN A 47 16.09 11.24 6.96
N ILE A 48 16.28 9.93 6.74
CA ILE A 48 15.80 8.92 7.69
C ILE A 48 16.61 9.13 8.97
N THR A 49 15.91 9.32 10.07
CA THR A 49 16.50 9.55 11.39
C THR A 49 16.48 8.26 12.22
N ASP A 50 17.16 8.26 13.36
CA ASP A 50 17.10 7.17 14.33
C ASP A 50 15.70 7.01 14.96
N GLU A 51 14.84 8.03 14.85
CA GLU A 51 13.43 7.98 15.26
C GLU A 51 12.56 7.10 14.36
N ASP A 52 12.89 6.97 13.06
CA ASP A 52 12.06 6.21 12.13
C ASP A 52 12.05 4.70 12.48
N PRO A 53 13.19 4.03 12.73
CA PRO A 53 13.18 2.67 13.25
C PRO A 53 12.47 2.50 14.60
N LYS A 54 12.51 3.51 15.49
CA LYS A 54 11.80 3.49 16.78
C LYS A 54 10.29 3.43 16.56
N LYS A 55 9.74 4.22 15.64
CA LYS A 55 8.32 4.14 15.22
C LYS A 55 7.99 2.77 14.61
N GLY A 56 8.94 2.19 13.88
CA GLY A 56 8.83 0.83 13.34
C GLY A 56 8.61 -0.27 14.39
N LEU A 57 9.00 -0.04 15.65
CA LEU A 57 8.80 -1.00 16.75
C LEU A 57 7.33 -1.30 17.05
N LYS A 58 6.42 -0.41 16.63
CA LYS A 58 4.97 -0.66 16.69
C LYS A 58 4.55 -1.87 15.84
N TYR A 59 5.28 -2.14 14.76
CA TYR A 59 4.90 -3.12 13.73
C TYR A 59 5.82 -4.34 13.66
N ALA A 60 7.06 -4.22 14.16
CA ALA A 60 8.07 -5.25 14.12
C ALA A 60 8.88 -5.25 15.40
N ALA A 61 9.28 -6.44 15.86
CA ALA A 61 10.05 -6.61 17.07
C ALA A 61 11.48 -6.01 16.96
N ILE A 62 12.15 -5.83 18.11
CA ILE A 62 13.45 -5.15 18.21
C ILE A 62 14.57 -5.88 17.45
N GLU A 63 14.48 -7.20 17.33
CA GLU A 63 15.41 -8.08 16.62
C GLU A 63 15.28 -8.02 15.09
N VAL A 64 14.20 -7.40 14.59
CA VAL A 64 13.99 -7.23 13.15
C VAL A 64 14.96 -6.17 12.60
N PRO A 65 15.60 -6.40 11.43
CA PRO A 65 16.58 -5.46 10.87
C PRO A 65 16.05 -4.03 10.76
N SER A 66 16.93 -3.05 11.03
CA SER A 66 16.59 -1.62 10.98
C SER A 66 15.97 -1.19 9.65
N GLY A 67 16.42 -1.74 8.52
CA GLY A 67 15.83 -1.46 7.21
C GLY A 67 14.38 -1.92 7.06
N VAL A 68 13.97 -3.00 7.73
CA VAL A 68 12.57 -3.45 7.74
C VAL A 68 11.74 -2.52 8.63
N ARG A 69 12.24 -2.18 9.82
CA ARG A 69 11.57 -1.26 10.75
C ARG A 69 11.40 0.14 10.15
N GLY A 70 12.43 0.66 9.50
CA GLY A 70 12.39 1.96 8.82
C GLY A 70 11.42 1.99 7.63
N ARG A 71 11.15 0.86 6.97
CA ARG A 71 10.08 0.80 5.96
C ARG A 71 8.70 0.71 6.60
N LEU A 72 8.57 -0.02 7.71
CA LEU A 72 7.30 -0.12 8.43
C LEU A 72 6.91 1.18 9.13
N SER A 73 7.86 2.06 9.47
CA SER A 73 7.51 3.40 9.95
C SER A 73 6.78 4.24 8.90
N LEU A 74 6.96 3.93 7.61
CA LEU A 74 6.27 4.58 6.49
C LEU A 74 5.01 3.80 6.06
N ILE A 75 5.12 2.49 5.94
CA ILE A 75 4.03 1.63 5.44
C ILE A 75 2.99 1.35 6.52
N GLY A 76 3.41 1.17 7.77
CA GLY A 76 2.54 0.85 8.90
C GLY A 76 1.38 1.84 9.09
N PRO A 77 1.61 3.17 9.10
CA PRO A 77 0.52 4.14 9.15
C PRO A 77 -0.50 3.99 8.02
N LEU A 78 -0.05 3.68 6.80
CA LEU A 78 -0.95 3.40 5.67
C LEU A 78 -1.79 2.14 5.91
N ILE A 79 -1.19 1.10 6.50
CA ILE A 79 -1.92 -0.12 6.89
C ILE A 79 -2.98 0.23 7.94
N GLU A 80 -2.67 1.08 8.93
CA GLU A 80 -3.60 1.50 9.99
C GLU A 80 -4.76 2.35 9.48
N GLU A 81 -4.55 3.14 8.43
CA GLU A 81 -5.61 3.94 7.81
C GLU A 81 -6.48 3.18 6.81
N ALA A 82 -6.04 2.02 6.32
CA ALA A 82 -6.76 1.31 5.26
C ALA A 82 -8.13 0.77 5.68
N GLU A 83 -9.14 1.03 4.85
CA GLU A 83 -10.49 0.47 4.98
C GLU A 83 -10.70 -0.73 4.05
N ALA A 84 -9.87 -0.87 3.02
CA ALA A 84 -9.81 -2.01 2.11
C ALA A 84 -8.39 -2.16 1.55
N ALA A 85 -8.07 -3.28 0.91
CA ALA A 85 -6.78 -3.49 0.28
C ALA A 85 -6.85 -4.26 -1.05
N ILE A 86 -5.96 -3.92 -1.99
CA ILE A 86 -5.70 -4.67 -3.22
C ILE A 86 -4.26 -5.18 -3.18
N ILE A 87 -4.08 -6.49 -3.31
CA ILE A 87 -2.77 -7.14 -3.31
C ILE A 87 -2.55 -7.81 -4.67
N MET A 88 -1.63 -7.24 -5.45
CA MET A 88 -1.08 -7.85 -6.65
C MET A 88 0.05 -8.80 -6.27
N LYS A 89 -0.16 -10.09 -6.51
CA LYS A 89 0.80 -11.16 -6.29
C LYS A 89 1.70 -11.33 -7.51
N ASN A 90 2.94 -11.79 -7.25
CA ASN A 90 3.93 -12.13 -8.28
C ASN A 90 4.18 -11.00 -9.29
N ALA A 91 4.00 -9.75 -8.87
CA ALA A 91 4.31 -8.59 -9.67
C ALA A 91 5.84 -8.48 -9.85
N PRO A 92 6.33 -8.12 -11.05
CA PRO A 92 7.75 -7.89 -11.27
C PRO A 92 8.22 -6.68 -10.46
N ILE A 93 9.52 -6.60 -10.17
CA ILE A 93 10.10 -5.55 -9.31
C ILE A 93 9.83 -4.12 -9.82
N GLY A 94 9.61 -3.96 -11.12
CA GLY A 94 9.29 -2.68 -11.76
C GLY A 94 7.81 -2.26 -11.64
N PHE A 95 6.90 -3.16 -11.31
CA PHE A 95 5.48 -2.83 -11.11
C PHE A 95 5.24 -2.04 -9.81
N GLY A 96 6.16 -2.21 -8.88
CA GLY A 96 6.29 -1.48 -7.64
C GLY A 96 7.41 -2.10 -6.81
N CYS A 97 8.20 -1.28 -6.14
CA CYS A 97 9.38 -1.68 -5.39
C CYS A 97 8.96 -2.64 -4.27
N VAL A 98 9.29 -3.90 -4.48
CA VAL A 98 9.16 -5.03 -3.56
C VAL A 98 10.51 -5.36 -2.93
N GLY A 99 11.40 -4.38 -2.75
CA GLY A 99 12.83 -4.64 -2.57
C GLY A 99 13.23 -5.50 -1.35
N CYS A 100 12.50 -5.46 -0.24
CA CYS A 100 12.81 -6.30 0.93
C CYS A 100 11.64 -7.25 1.16
N GLU A 101 11.87 -8.52 0.84
CA GLU A 101 10.83 -9.54 0.94
C GLU A 101 10.31 -9.70 2.39
N ARG A 102 11.17 -9.48 3.39
CA ARG A 102 10.73 -9.48 4.80
C ARG A 102 9.73 -8.38 5.11
N THR A 103 9.94 -7.17 4.58
CA THR A 103 8.96 -6.09 4.69
C THR A 103 7.68 -6.43 3.94
N ASN A 104 7.79 -7.02 2.75
CA ASN A 104 6.63 -7.40 1.93
C ASN A 104 5.74 -8.41 2.65
N GLU A 105 6.33 -9.49 3.16
CA GLU A 105 5.61 -10.53 3.91
C GLU A 105 4.95 -9.95 5.16
N LEU A 106 5.68 -9.15 5.93
CA LEU A 106 5.12 -8.54 7.14
C LEU A 106 3.99 -7.54 6.80
N THR A 107 4.13 -6.76 5.73
CA THR A 107 3.07 -5.86 5.23
C THR A 107 1.81 -6.64 4.86
N LYS A 108 1.95 -7.70 4.06
CA LYS A 108 0.84 -8.58 3.66
C LYS A 108 0.19 -9.24 4.87
N TYR A 109 0.99 -9.67 5.85
CA TYR A 109 0.50 -10.25 7.10
C TYR A 109 -0.31 -9.26 7.93
N LEU A 110 0.20 -8.04 8.13
CA LEU A 110 -0.48 -6.99 8.91
C LEU A 110 -1.81 -6.58 8.27
N ILE A 111 -1.85 -6.43 6.94
CA ILE A 111 -3.10 -6.16 6.20
C ILE A 111 -4.12 -7.30 6.39
N ARG A 112 -3.71 -8.56 6.26
CA ARG A 112 -4.61 -9.71 6.46
C ARG A 112 -5.17 -9.77 7.88
N ARG A 113 -4.35 -9.45 8.88
CA ARG A 113 -4.78 -9.43 10.29
C ARG A 113 -5.74 -8.29 10.64
N LYS A 114 -5.83 -7.27 9.80
CA LYS A 114 -6.67 -6.10 10.08
C LYS A 114 -8.17 -6.40 9.97
N GLY A 115 -8.57 -7.45 9.27
CA GLY A 115 -9.99 -7.80 9.11
C GLY A 115 -10.76 -6.87 8.15
N ILE A 116 -10.06 -6.15 7.28
CA ILE A 116 -10.66 -5.34 6.21
C ILE A 116 -10.87 -6.17 4.94
N PRO A 117 -11.75 -5.77 4.00
CA PRO A 117 -11.86 -6.39 2.68
C PRO A 117 -10.52 -6.37 1.93
N VAL A 118 -10.08 -7.53 1.44
CA VAL A 118 -8.83 -7.67 0.69
C VAL A 118 -9.07 -8.41 -0.63
N LEU A 119 -8.81 -7.73 -1.75
CA LEU A 119 -8.76 -8.36 -3.06
C LEU A 119 -7.34 -8.85 -3.34
N ASN A 120 -7.18 -10.15 -3.59
CA ASN A 120 -5.92 -10.71 -4.08
C ASN A 120 -6.05 -10.98 -5.59
N VAL A 121 -5.14 -10.41 -6.38
CA VAL A 121 -5.05 -10.62 -7.84
C VAL A 121 -3.65 -11.08 -8.22
N GLU A 122 -3.56 -11.85 -9.29
CA GLU A 122 -2.30 -12.31 -9.86
C GLU A 122 -1.83 -11.31 -10.92
N TYR A 123 -0.53 -11.05 -11.00
CA TYR A 123 0.02 -10.18 -12.03
C TYR A 123 -0.22 -10.79 -13.43
N PRO A 124 -0.85 -10.05 -14.36
CA PRO A 124 -1.19 -10.58 -15.67
C PRO A 124 0.04 -10.70 -16.57
N LYS A 125 0.11 -11.78 -17.34
CA LYS A 125 1.17 -12.04 -18.33
C LYS A 125 0.69 -11.88 -19.77
N THR A 126 -0.62 -11.75 -19.97
CA THR A 126 -1.27 -11.55 -21.27
C THR A 126 -2.27 -10.38 -21.20
N GLU A 127 -2.68 -9.87 -22.35
CA GLU A 127 -3.67 -8.79 -22.44
C GLU A 127 -5.04 -9.24 -21.90
N GLU A 128 -5.44 -10.48 -22.20
CA GLU A 128 -6.68 -11.10 -21.73
C GLU A 128 -6.70 -11.21 -20.21
N GLU A 129 -5.59 -11.66 -19.60
CA GLU A 129 -5.42 -11.69 -18.15
C GLU A 129 -5.48 -10.27 -17.57
N ALA A 130 -4.87 -9.29 -18.21
CA ALA A 130 -4.92 -7.90 -17.77
C ALA A 130 -6.35 -7.36 -17.75
N LYS A 131 -7.14 -7.62 -18.81
CA LYS A 131 -8.57 -7.27 -18.87
C LYS A 131 -9.35 -7.91 -17.71
N ILE A 132 -9.06 -9.17 -17.39
CA ILE A 132 -9.70 -9.89 -16.26
C ILE A 132 -9.32 -9.25 -14.92
N VAL A 133 -8.04 -8.95 -14.71
CA VAL A 133 -7.54 -8.33 -13.47
C VAL A 133 -8.18 -6.96 -13.27
N VAL A 134 -8.22 -6.12 -14.30
CA VAL A 134 -8.86 -4.79 -14.24
C VAL A 134 -10.35 -4.92 -13.92
N LYS A 135 -11.07 -5.86 -14.56
CA LYS A 135 -12.49 -6.10 -14.25
C LYS A 135 -12.72 -6.53 -12.80
N LYS A 136 -11.86 -7.41 -12.26
CA LYS A 136 -11.93 -7.83 -10.85
C LYS A 136 -11.70 -6.67 -9.89
N ILE A 137 -10.70 -5.84 -10.17
CA ILE A 137 -10.41 -4.63 -9.37
C ILE A 137 -11.60 -3.66 -9.45
N ALA A 138 -12.14 -3.41 -10.64
CA ALA A 138 -13.28 -2.53 -10.83
C ALA A 138 -14.54 -3.02 -10.09
N ALA A 139 -14.83 -4.32 -10.13
CA ALA A 139 -15.96 -4.91 -9.40
C ALA A 139 -15.79 -4.73 -7.89
N PHE A 140 -14.60 -5.06 -7.35
CA PHE A 140 -14.28 -4.88 -5.94
C PHE A 140 -14.43 -3.42 -5.50
N LEU A 141 -13.90 -2.47 -6.26
CA LEU A 141 -14.00 -1.04 -5.91
C LEU A 141 -15.46 -0.56 -5.93
N LYS A 142 -16.29 -1.01 -6.88
CA LYS A 142 -17.73 -0.69 -6.90
C LYS A 142 -18.49 -1.29 -5.72
N GLU A 143 -18.16 -2.51 -5.31
CA GLU A 143 -18.79 -3.14 -4.13
C GLU A 143 -18.49 -2.36 -2.84
N LEU A 144 -17.31 -1.75 -2.73
CA LEU A 144 -16.97 -0.88 -1.61
C LEU A 144 -17.83 0.40 -1.54
N GLU A 145 -18.42 0.84 -2.66
CA GLU A 145 -19.40 1.93 -2.68
C GLU A 145 -20.76 1.48 -2.16
N GLY A 146 -21.21 0.28 -2.56
CA GLY A 146 -22.53 -0.27 -2.23
C GLY A 146 -22.72 -0.62 -0.75
N ASN A 147 -21.64 -0.94 -0.02
CA ASN A 147 -21.68 -1.25 1.41
C ASN A 147 -21.88 -0.03 2.34
N ASN A 148 -22.01 1.19 1.80
CA ASN A 148 -22.37 2.38 2.60
C ASN A 148 -23.90 2.59 2.72
N GLY A 149 -24.73 1.64 2.27
CA GLY A 149 -26.19 1.80 2.17
C GLY A 149 -27.06 0.89 3.03
N VAL A 150 -26.50 0.05 3.91
CA VAL A 150 -27.29 -0.81 4.81
C VAL A 150 -26.83 -0.61 6.26
N SER A 151 -27.28 0.49 6.84
CA SER A 151 -27.55 0.55 8.28
C SER A 151 -29.04 0.30 8.44
N GLU A 152 -29.41 -0.92 8.82
CA GLU A 152 -30.66 -1.17 9.54
C GLU A 152 -30.56 -0.65 10.98
#